data_AF-A0A1I4C1W4-F1
#
_entry.id   AF-A0A1I4C1W4-F1
#
_cell.length_a   1.000
_cell.length_b   1.000
_cell.length_c   1.000
_cell.angle_alpha   90.00
_cell.angle_beta   90.00
_cell.angle_gamma   90.00
#
_symmetry.space_group_name_H-M   'P 1'
#
loop_
_entity.id
_entity.type
_entity.pdbx_description
1 polymer ?
#
loop_
_entity_poly.entity_id
_entity_poly.type
_entity_poly.pdbx_seq_one_letter_code
_entity_poly.pdbx_strand_id
1 'polypeptide(L)'
;MAEAVQAVRAIENPTRRAQAISELLKQQAEQGPLLREERSRIVHAMRDEGTSLRKIAAAIGVSLGTVQDILRGHSGPWGNRQKPPSADDE
;
A
#
# COMPACT_ATOMS: atom_id res chain seq x y z
N MET A 1 1.88 -5.12 -12.69
CA MET A 1 0.70 -4.21 -12.65
C MET A 1 0.71 -3.19 -13.78
N ALA A 2 1.81 -2.46 -14.01
CA ALA A 2 1.89 -1.48 -15.12
C ALA A 2 1.56 -2.10 -16.49
N GLU A 3 2.10 -3.28 -16.78
CA GLU A 3 1.80 -4.02 -18.03
C GLU A 3 0.34 -4.46 -18.12
N ALA A 4 -0.25 -4.96 -17.03
CA ALA A 4 -1.67 -5.35 -17.01
C ALA A 4 -2.60 -4.15 -17.27
N VAL A 5 -2.29 -2.99 -16.68
CA VAL A 5 -3.05 -1.75 -16.95
C VAL A 5 -2.93 -1.34 -18.42
N GLN A 6 -1.73 -1.44 -19.01
CA GLN A 6 -1.53 -1.13 -20.42
C GLN A 6 -2.27 -2.09 -21.34
N ALA A 7 -2.22 -3.40 -21.05
CA ALA A 7 -2.91 -4.44 -21.80
C ALA A 7 -4.43 -4.22 -21.83
N VAL A 8 -5.02 -3.87 -20.68
CA VAL A 8 -6.46 -3.57 -20.59
C VAL A 8 -6.83 -2.33 -21.41
N ARG A 9 -6.00 -1.29 -21.42
CA ARG A 9 -6.24 -0.06 -22.21
C ARG A 9 -6.17 -0.30 -23.72
N ALA A 10 -5.34 -1.25 -24.15
CA ALA A 10 -5.18 -1.61 -25.55
C ALA A 10 -6.37 -2.39 -26.15
N ILE A 11 -7.32 -2.87 -25.33
CA ILE A 11 -8.52 -3.55 -25.82
C ILE A 11 -9.43 -2.55 -26.55
N GLU A 12 -9.65 -2.77 -27.85
CA GLU A 12 -10.46 -1.90 -28.70
C GLU A 12 -11.96 -1.98 -28.39
N ASN A 13 -12.47 -3.19 -28.12
CA ASN A 13 -13.90 -3.39 -27.83
C ASN A 13 -14.23 -2.81 -26.43
N PRO A 14 -15.17 -1.85 -26.34
CA PRO A 14 -15.43 -1.13 -25.09
C PRO A 14 -16.00 -2.02 -23.99
N THR A 15 -16.89 -2.96 -24.33
CA THR A 15 -17.48 -3.90 -23.36
C THR A 15 -16.43 -4.86 -22.82
N ARG A 16 -15.57 -5.43 -23.69
CA ARG A 16 -14.47 -6.29 -23.25
C ARG A 16 -13.44 -5.55 -22.41
N ARG A 17 -13.15 -4.29 -22.77
CA ARG A 17 -12.28 -3.44 -21.97
C ARG A 17 -12.86 -3.20 -20.58
N ALA A 18 -14.15 -2.86 -20.49
CA ALA A 18 -14.81 -2.67 -19.20
C ALA A 18 -14.76 -3.93 -18.32
N GLN A 19 -15.03 -5.11 -18.90
CA GLN A 19 -14.91 -6.39 -18.18
C GLN A 19 -13.49 -6.63 -17.64
N ALA A 20 -12.47 -6.39 -18.47
CA ALA A 20 -11.08 -6.56 -18.07
C ALA A 20 -10.65 -5.55 -16.99
N ILE A 21 -11.16 -4.30 -17.04
CA ILE A 21 -10.97 -3.31 -15.96
C ILE A 21 -11.58 -3.82 -14.66
N SER A 22 -12.84 -4.30 -14.69
CA SER A 22 -13.53 -4.78 -13.49
C SER A 22 -12.79 -5.95 -12.84
N GLU A 23 -12.28 -6.89 -13.63
CA GLU A 23 -11.50 -8.02 -13.13
C GLU A 23 -10.16 -7.57 -12.52
N LEU A 24 -9.45 -6.66 -13.19
CA LEU A 24 -8.19 -6.12 -12.66
C LEU A 24 -8.39 -5.40 -11.32
N LEU A 25 -9.45 -4.60 -11.19
CA LEU A 25 -9.80 -3.91 -9.96
C LEU A 25 -10.17 -4.89 -8.84
N LYS A 26 -10.91 -5.96 -9.17
CA LYS A 26 -11.26 -7.02 -8.22
C LYS A 26 -10.01 -7.72 -7.69
N GLN A 27 -9.12 -8.16 -8.57
CA GLN A 27 -7.86 -8.80 -8.18
C GLN A 27 -6.99 -7.86 -7.34
N GLN A 28 -6.93 -6.58 -7.70
CA GLN A 28 -6.21 -5.57 -6.90
C GLN A 28 -6.83 -5.42 -5.49
N ALA A 29 -8.16 -5.45 -5.37
CA ALA A 29 -8.83 -5.36 -4.09
C ALA A 29 -8.57 -6.59 -3.21
N GLU A 30 -8.56 -7.79 -3.80
CA GLU A 30 -8.30 -9.06 -3.11
C GLU A 30 -6.83 -9.17 -2.63
N GLN A 31 -5.87 -8.81 -3.48
CA GLN A 31 -4.44 -8.91 -3.17
C GLN A 31 -3.92 -7.72 -2.36
N GLY A 32 -4.65 -6.59 -2.38
CA GLY A 32 -4.22 -5.34 -1.76
C GLY A 32 -3.89 -5.46 -0.26
N PRO A 33 -4.70 -6.11 0.58
CA PRO A 33 -4.40 -6.30 2.00
C PRO A 33 -3.12 -7.12 2.22
N LEU A 34 -2.97 -8.24 1.50
CA LEU A 34 -1.81 -9.14 1.62
C LEU A 34 -0.51 -8.42 1.25
N LEU A 35 -0.50 -7.69 0.13
CA LEU A 35 0.68 -6.93 -0.31
C LEU A 35 1.04 -5.79 0.65
N ARG A 36 0.04 -5.16 1.29
CA ARG A 36 0.29 -4.12 2.31
C ARG A 36 0.92 -4.72 3.57
N GLU A 37 0.43 -5.86 4.01
CA GLU A 37 0.96 -6.58 5.16
C GLU A 37 2.39 -7.07 4.89
N GLU A 38 2.64 -7.67 3.72
CA GLU A 38 3.96 -8.10 3.30
C GLU A 38 4.96 -6.93 3.26
N ARG A 39 4.56 -5.80 2.68
CA ARG A 39 5.38 -4.58 2.73
C ARG A 39 5.67 -4.13 4.16
N SER A 40 4.69 -4.20 5.06
CA SER A 40 4.88 -3.86 6.47
C SER A 40 5.92 -4.78 7.11
N ARG A 41 5.81 -6.10 6.92
CA ARG A 41 6.80 -7.08 7.40
C ARG A 41 8.21 -6.79 6.89
N ILE A 42 8.36 -6.47 5.61
CA ILE A 42 9.67 -6.11 5.02
C ILE A 42 10.25 -4.86 5.68
N VAL A 43 9.43 -3.81 5.87
CA VAL A 43 9.87 -2.57 6.52
C VAL A 43 10.31 -2.80 7.96
N HIS A 44 9.58 -3.64 8.72
CA HIS A 44 9.98 -4.04 10.08
C HIS A 44 11.30 -4.82 10.07
N ALA A 45 11.45 -5.82 9.21
CA ALA A 45 12.68 -6.61 9.10
C ALA A 45 13.90 -5.73 8.79
N MET A 46 13.80 -4.84 7.79
CA MET A 46 14.89 -3.91 7.47
C MET A 46 15.23 -2.99 8.65
N ARG A 47 14.23 -2.62 9.46
CA ARG A 47 14.44 -1.79 10.66
C ARG A 47 15.14 -2.56 11.77
N ASP A 48 14.76 -3.83 11.98
CA ASP A 48 15.37 -4.72 12.97
C ASP A 48 16.83 -5.04 12.62
N GLU A 49 17.17 -5.09 11.33
CA GLU A 49 18.55 -5.15 10.82
C GLU A 49 19.36 -3.85 11.04
N GLY A 50 18.76 -2.82 11.63
CA GLY A 50 19.43 -1.55 11.93
C GLY A 50 19.43 -0.53 10.79
N THR A 51 18.71 -0.79 9.68
CA THR A 51 18.61 0.17 8.57
C THR A 51 17.90 1.45 9.05
N SER A 52 18.44 2.61 8.64
CA SER A 52 17.82 3.90 8.97
C SER A 52 16.57 4.14 8.12
N LEU A 53 15.58 4.83 8.68
CA LEU A 53 14.29 5.06 8.01
C LEU A 53 14.42 5.72 6.63
N ARG A 54 15.39 6.64 6.47
CA ARG A 54 15.67 7.27 5.16
C ARG A 54 16.24 6.28 4.14
N LYS A 55 17.09 5.36 4.56
CA LYS A 55 17.63 4.31 3.69
C LYS A 55 16.54 3.33 3.28
N ILE A 56 15.67 2.94 4.21
CA ILE A 56 14.48 2.10 3.91
C ILE A 56 13.60 2.79 2.88
N ALA A 57 13.25 4.07 3.12
CA ALA A 57 12.40 4.85 2.22
C ALA A 57 12.97 4.92 0.79
N ALA A 58 14.26 5.20 0.65
CA ALA A 58 14.95 5.22 -0.63
C ALA A 58 14.98 3.84 -1.32
N ALA A 59 15.21 2.77 -0.54
CA ALA A 59 15.31 1.41 -1.08
C ALA A 59 13.99 0.90 -1.68
N ILE A 60 12.84 1.22 -1.04
CA ILE A 60 11.52 0.72 -1.48
C ILE A 60 10.72 1.76 -2.29
N GLY A 61 11.29 2.95 -2.53
CA GLY A 61 10.67 3.98 -3.36
C GLY A 61 9.45 4.66 -2.75
N VAL A 62 9.43 4.86 -1.43
CA VAL A 62 8.34 5.57 -0.72
C VAL A 62 8.86 6.73 0.10
N SER A 63 7.96 7.60 0.58
CA SER A 63 8.34 8.71 1.45
C SER A 63 8.77 8.22 2.85
N LEU A 64 9.61 9.03 3.53
CA LEU A 64 9.95 8.78 4.94
C LEU A 64 8.71 8.70 5.83
N GLY A 65 7.72 9.57 5.61
CA GLY A 65 6.46 9.56 6.35
C GLY A 65 5.70 8.25 6.19
N THR A 66 5.70 7.67 4.97
CA THR A 66 5.11 6.35 4.72
C THR A 66 5.79 5.24 5.52
N VAL A 67 7.13 5.25 5.61
CA VAL A 67 7.87 4.28 6.43
C VAL A 67 7.50 4.44 7.91
N GLN A 68 7.42 5.68 8.40
CA GLN A 68 7.02 5.97 9.78
C GLN A 68 5.59 5.50 10.07
N ASP A 69 4.64 5.76 9.17
CA ASP A 69 3.26 5.32 9.30
C ASP A 69 3.15 3.79 9.32
N ILE A 70 3.92 3.09 8.47
CA ILE A 70 3.98 1.62 8.47
C ILE A 70 4.46 1.11 9.83
N LEU A 71 5.57 1.64 10.35
CA LEU A 71 6.14 1.21 11.64
C LEU A 71 5.25 1.54 12.84
N ARG A 72 4.40 2.56 12.73
CA ARG A 72 3.40 2.94 13.76
C ARG A 72 2.10 2.15 13.64
N GLY A 73 1.96 1.27 12.64
CA GLY A 73 0.72 0.53 12.38
C GLY A 73 -0.38 1.37 11.72
N HIS A 74 -0.07 2.57 11.22
CA HIS A 74 -1.01 3.48 10.56
C HIS A 74 -1.24 3.20 9.06
N SER A 75 -0.72 2.10 8.52
CA SER A 75 -0.79 1.80 7.08
C SER A 75 -2.16 1.35 6.55
N GLY A 76 -3.23 1.51 7.35
CA GLY A 76 -4.61 1.21 6.96
C GLY A 76 -5.32 2.38 6.26
N PRO A 77 -6.52 2.15 5.69
CA PRO A 77 -7.41 3.24 5.23
C PRO A 77 -7.65 4.22 6.38
N TRP A 78 -7.86 5.50 6.07
CA TRP A 78 -8.07 6.56 7.07
C TRP A 78 -9.08 6.22 8.19
N GLY A 79 -10.01 5.30 7.97
CA GLY A 79 -10.97 4.80 8.97
C GLY A 79 -10.41 3.85 10.03
N ASN A 80 -9.25 3.22 9.82
CA ASN A 80 -8.62 2.32 10.80
C ASN A 80 -7.52 3.00 11.63
N ARG A 81 -7.32 4.32 11.47
CA ARG A 81 -6.35 5.06 12.28
C ARG A 81 -6.96 5.22 13.67
N GLN A 82 -6.37 4.58 14.68
CA GLN A 82 -6.74 4.84 16.07
C GLN A 82 -6.52 6.32 16.34
N LYS A 83 -7.60 7.04 16.70
CA LYS A 83 -7.52 8.45 17.08
C LYS A 83 -6.61 8.53 18.32
N PRO A 84 -5.60 9.43 18.35
CA PRO A 84 -4.83 9.63 19.57
C PRO A 84 -5.80 9.97 20.72
N PRO A 85 -5.57 9.48 21.94
CA PRO A 85 -6.40 9.84 23.08
C PRO A 85 -6.43 11.36 23.18
N SER A 86 -7.63 11.93 23.14
CA SER A 86 -7.86 13.37 23.27
C SER A 86 -7.26 13.81 24.61
N ALA A 87 -6.51 14.91 24.61
CA ALA A 87 -5.89 15.47 25.82
C ALA A 87 -6.90 16.23 26.69
N ASP A 88 -8.16 15.81 26.71
CA ASP A 88 -9.30 16.48 27.35
C ASP A 88 -10.03 15.53 28.32
N ASP A 89 -9.28 14.79 29.13
CA ASP A 89 -9.79 13.97 30.24
C ASP A 89 -8.94 14.20 31.52
N GLU A 90 -8.75 15.47 31.89
CA GLU A 90 -8.31 15.86 33.25
C GLU A 90 -9.09 17.08 33.77
#